data_AF-A0A357D0A0-F1
#
_entry.id   AF-A0A357D0A0-F1
#
_cell.length_a   1.000
_cell.length_b   1.000
_cell.length_c   1.000
_cell.angle_alpha   90.00
_cell.angle_beta   90.00
_cell.angle_gamma   90.00
#
_symmetry.space_group_name_H-M   'P 1'
#
loop_
_entity.id
_entity.type
_entity.pdbx_description
1 polymer ?
#
loop_
_entity_poly.entity_id
_entity_poly.type
_entity_poly.pdbx_seq_one_letter_code
_entity_poly.pdbx_strand_id
1 'polypeptide(L)' 'MAEVRKIKALLYTEKAGRLEDNVCPPYDIISGEERERLIKRSPYNLVNLELPVDTFPDSCDRYDEAGKKL' A
#
# COMPACT_ATOMS: atom_id res chain seq x y z
N MET A 1 18.99 29.60 2.70
CA MET A 1 17.52 29.51 2.85
C MET A 1 17.06 28.22 2.18
N ALA A 2 16.09 27.51 2.77
CA ALA A 2 15.56 26.28 2.16
C ALA A 2 14.60 26.61 1.01
N GLU A 3 14.70 25.86 -0.09
CA GLU A 3 13.80 25.97 -1.24
C GLU A 3 12.62 24.99 -1.07
N VAL A 4 11.39 25.47 -1.14
CA VAL A 4 10.19 24.64 -1.03
C VAL A 4 9.75 24.19 -2.42
N ARG A 5 9.71 22.88 -2.67
CA ARG A 5 9.27 22.29 -3.94
C ARG A 5 7.99 21.49 -3.74
N LYS A 6 7.09 21.57 -4.73
CA LYS A 6 5.86 20.76 -4.75
C LYS A 6 6.20 19.33 -5.15
N ILE A 7 5.49 18.37 -4.55
CA ILE A 7 5.49 16.98 -4.98
C ILE A 7 4.13 16.61 -5.55
N LYS A 8 4.13 15.71 -6.54
CA LYS A 8 2.90 15.11 -7.05
C LYS A 8 2.57 13.87 -6.19
N ALA A 9 1.99 14.11 -5.03
CA ALA A 9 1.58 13.03 -4.12
C ALA A 9 0.36 12.29 -4.67
N LEU A 10 0.26 11.00 -4.33
CA LEU A 10 -0.96 10.21 -4.49
C LEU A 10 -1.77 10.33 -3.19
N LEU A 11 -3.08 10.51 -3.33
CA LEU A 11 -4.02 10.62 -2.21
C LEU A 11 -5.17 9.65 -2.44
N TYR A 12 -5.65 9.02 -1.37
CA TYR A 12 -6.89 8.26 -1.43
C TYR A 12 -8.05 9.18 -1.85
N THR A 13 -8.97 8.61 -2.61
CA THR A 13 -10.24 9.26 -2.95
C THR A 13 -11.36 8.65 -2.12
N GLU A 14 -12.55 9.26 -2.14
CA GLU A 14 -13.75 8.74 -1.48
C GLU A 14 -14.09 7.28 -1.84
N LYS A 15 -13.64 6.80 -3.01
CA LYS A 15 -13.82 5.40 -3.43
C LYS A 15 -13.14 4.40 -2.52
N ALA A 16 -12.09 4.82 -1.80
CA ALA A 16 -11.35 3.96 -0.90
C ALA A 16 -12.03 3.79 0.48
N GLY A 17 -13.17 4.45 0.72
CA GLY A 17 -13.86 4.37 2.00
C GLY A 17 -13.13 5.09 3.12
N ARG A 18 -13.27 4.59 4.36
CA ARG A 18 -12.68 5.24 5.54
C ARG A 18 -11.17 5.09 5.52
N LEU A 19 -10.45 6.20 5.72
CA LEU A 19 -8.99 6.22 5.71
C LEU A 19 -8.37 5.26 6.75
N GLU A 20 -8.98 5.12 7.92
CA GLU A 20 -8.54 4.22 9.00
C GLU A 20 -8.49 2.74 8.60
N ASP A 21 -9.30 2.33 7.62
CA ASP A 21 -9.31 0.96 7.10
C ASP A 21 -8.17 0.73 6.11
N ASN A 22 -7.67 1.81 5.49
CA ASN A 22 -6.66 1.80 4.43
C ASN A 22 -5.22 1.94 4.95
N VAL A 23 -5.02 2.29 6.22
CA VAL A 23 -3.68 2.41 6.81
C VAL A 23 -3.21 1.06 7.39
N CYS A 24 -1.90 0.87 7.45
CA CYS A 24 -1.24 -0.28 8.05
C CYS A 24 -0.38 0.15 9.27
N PRO A 25 -0.02 -0.81 10.15
CA PRO A 25 0.86 -0.53 11.28
C PRO A 25 2.22 0.00 10.83
N PRO A 26 2.93 0.76 11.67
CA PRO A 26 4.28 1.19 11.36
C PRO A 26 5.25 -0.01 11.33
N TYR A 27 6.17 -0.01 10.36
CA TYR A 27 7.21 -1.01 10.12
C TYR A 27 6.71 -2.33 9.50
N ASP A 28 7.56 -2.93 8.66
CA ASP A 28 7.27 -4.15 7.88
C ASP A 28 7.29 -5.46 8.67
N ILE A 29 7.17 -5.41 10.00
CA ILE A 29 7.28 -6.58 10.88
C ILE A 29 5.89 -7.06 11.28
N ILE A 30 5.12 -7.50 10.29
CA ILE A 30 3.80 -8.10 10.48
C ILE A 30 3.80 -9.55 9.97
N SER A 31 3.01 -10.41 10.59
CA SER A 31 2.86 -11.80 10.11
C SER A 31 2.04 -11.85 8.82
N GLY A 32 2.13 -12.95 8.08
CA GLY A 32 1.27 -13.17 6.91
C GLY A 32 -0.23 -13.10 7.25
N GLU A 33 -0.64 -13.63 8.40
CA GLU A 33 -2.01 -13.54 8.89
C GLU A 33 -2.45 -12.11 9.20
N GLU A 34 -1.56 -11.29 9.79
CA GLU A 34 -1.85 -9.88 10.07
C GLU A 34 -2.01 -9.10 8.76
N ARG A 35 -1.13 -9.37 7.78
CA ARG A 35 -1.25 -8.81 6.43
C ARG A 35 -2.57 -9.18 5.77
N GLU A 36 -2.99 -10.44 5.88
CA GLU A 36 -4.31 -10.86 5.36
C GLU A 36 -5.47 -10.15 6.04
N ARG A 37 -5.40 -9.95 7.37
CA ARG A 37 -6.42 -9.19 8.11
C ARG A 37 -6.53 -7.75 7.60
N LEU A 38 -5.41 -7.10 7.35
CA LEU A 38 -5.38 -5.73 6.79
C LEU A 38 -5.99 -5.66 5.39
N ILE A 39 -5.68 -6.62 4.52
CA ILE A 39 -6.25 -6.70 3.16
C ILE A 39 -7.75 -7.01 3.19
N LYS A 40 -8.20 -7.87 4.12
CA LYS A 40 -9.62 -8.17 4.31
C LYS A 40 -10.40 -6.96 4.82
N ARG A 41 -9.76 -6.11 5.64
CA ARG A 41 -10.35 -4.87 6.14
C ARG A 41 -10.56 -3.85 5.02
N SER A 42 -9.59 -3.70 4.12
CA SER A 42 -9.77 -2.93 2.91
C SER A 42 -8.91 -3.45 1.75
N PRO A 43 -9.50 -3.61 0.54
CA PRO A 43 -8.72 -3.93 -0.65
C PRO A 43 -7.70 -2.85 -1.00
N TYR A 44 -7.91 -1.61 -0.54
CA TYR A 44 -7.03 -0.47 -0.76
C TYR A 44 -6.00 -0.25 0.36
N ASN A 45 -5.86 -1.21 1.29
CA ASN A 45 -4.93 -1.07 2.39
C ASN A 45 -3.49 -0.89 1.88
N LEU A 46 -2.78 0.08 2.47
CA LEU A 46 -1.43 0.50 2.09
C LEU A 46 -0.40 -0.64 2.22
N VAL A 47 -0.69 -1.68 3.00
CA VAL A 47 0.14 -2.89 3.10
C VAL A 47 0.39 -3.57 1.75
N ASN A 48 -0.49 -3.36 0.76
CA ASN A 48 -0.26 -3.83 -0.61
C ASN A 48 0.98 -3.20 -1.25
N LEU A 49 1.25 -1.91 -0.95
CA LEU A 49 2.42 -1.18 -1.43
C LEU A 49 3.61 -1.29 -0.48
N GLU A 50 3.39 -1.19 0.84
CA GLU A 50 4.48 -1.17 1.82
C GLU A 50 5.17 -2.54 1.90
N LEU A 51 4.36 -3.61 1.91
CA LEU A 51 4.82 -4.99 1.97
C LEU A 51 4.24 -5.82 0.79
N PRO A 52 4.71 -5.58 -0.44
CA PRO A 52 4.25 -6.31 -1.63
C PRO A 52 4.75 -7.76 -1.57
N VAL A 53 3.92 -8.68 -2.05
CA VAL A 53 4.26 -10.10 -2.13
C VAL A 53 4.55 -10.47 -3.58
N ASP A 54 5.59 -11.28 -3.80
CA ASP A 54 5.93 -11.83 -5.11
C ASP A 54 4.80 -12.76 -5.55
N THR A 55 3.87 -12.19 -6.32
CA THR A 55 2.67 -12.91 -6.75
C THR A 55 2.89 -13.62 -8.09
N PHE A 56 3.94 -13.23 -8.85
CA PHE A 56 4.27 -13.77 -10.16
C PHE A 56 5.78 -14.02 -10.29
N PRO A 57 6.21 -15.25 -10.65
CA PRO A 57 7.63 -15.58 -10.85
C PRO A 57 8.31 -14.78 -11.97
N ASP A 58 7.53 -14.24 -12.90
CA ASP A 58 8.01 -13.61 -14.14
C ASP A 58 7.91 -12.06 -14.14
N SER A 59 7.44 -11.43 -13.05
CA SER A 59 7.38 -9.96 -12.97
C SER A 59 8.74 -9.38 -12.55
N CYS A 60 9.28 -8.47 -13.34
CA CYS A 60 10.60 -7.87 -13.09
C CYS A 60 10.68 -7.02 -11.80
N ASP A 61 9.55 -6.58 -11.22
CA ASP A 61 9.50 -5.86 -9.95
C ASP A 61 8.16 -6.08 -9.22
N ARG A 62 8.23 -6.43 -7.93
CA ARG A 62 7.10 -6.64 -7.01
C ARG A 62 6.26 -5.37 -6.83
N TYR A 63 6.87 -4.20 -6.98
CA TYR A 63 6.20 -2.91 -6.82
C TYR A 63 5.37 -2.52 -8.04
N ASP A 64 5.70 -2.98 -9.24
CA ASP A 64 4.91 -2.71 -10.45
C ASP A 64 3.51 -3.32 -10.35
N GLU A 65 3.43 -4.55 -9.85
CA GLU A 65 2.14 -5.23 -9.62
C GLU A 65 1.36 -4.62 -8.46
N ALA A 66 2.06 -4.22 -7.39
CA ALA A 66 1.43 -3.53 -6.27
C ALA A 66 0.79 -2.20 -6.69
N GLY A 67 1.45 -1.45 -7.58
CA GLY A 67 0.95 -0.19 -8.13
C GLY A 67 -0.32 -0.32 -8.95
N LYS A 68 -0.62 -1.50 -9.52
CA LYS A 68 -1.86 -1.74 -10.31
C LYS A 68 -3.10 -1.95 -9.45
N LYS A 69 -2.95 -2.20 -8.14
CA LYS A 69 -4.06 -2.50 -7.22
C LYS A 69 -4.72 -1.27 -6.57
N LEU A 70 -4.10 -0.10 -6.71
CA LEU A 70 -4.59 1.17 -6.17
C LEU A 70 -5.13 2.08 -7.27
#